data_AF-A0A7C4IR88-F1
#
_entry.id   AF-A0A7C4IR88-F1
#
_cell.length_a   1.000
_cell.length_b   1.000
_cell.length_c   1.000
_cell.angle_alpha   90.00
_cell.angle_beta   90.00
_cell.angle_gamma   90.00
#
_symmetry.space_group_name_H-M   'P 1'
#
loop_
_entity.id
_entity.type
_entity.pdbx_description
1 polymer ?
#
loop_
_entity_poly.entity_id
_entity_poly.type
_entity_poly.pdbx_seq_one_letter_code
_entity_poly.pdbx_strand_id
1 'polypeptide(L)'
;MSDQSPQPLHANGAAAGLPDGTGAAGGEAPQAGRGVSEQSSKPPATANVVGAQFSAAVAYVVDLHAAQRRKVFDEPYVAHLLAVASLVLEAGGSEEQAIAALLHDAFEDQGGEATLRQIADRFGPTVARWVRDCSDHLVQPKPPWPQRKAEHCARLEQADPQACLIVAADLLHNARCLVWALRAYGPNIWQRFSGGQERTLAHYRALADLFDRRGIAPLLVAELRETVARIEALSAR
;
A
#
# COMPACT_ATOMS: atom_id res chain seq x y z
N MET A 1 39.01 -17.63 -40.73
CA MET A 1 38.18 -18.85 -40.66
C MET A 1 36.77 -18.39 -40.38
N SER A 2 35.92 -18.46 -41.39
CA SER A 2 34.49 -18.15 -41.27
C SER A 2 33.78 -19.44 -40.90
N ASP A 3 32.81 -19.39 -40.00
CA ASP A 3 31.82 -20.45 -39.85
C ASP A 3 30.42 -19.83 -39.88
N GLN A 4 29.50 -20.50 -40.55
CA GLN A 4 28.16 -20.00 -40.88
C GLN A 4 27.11 -20.81 -40.12
N SER A 5 26.12 -20.11 -39.57
CA SER A 5 24.88 -20.76 -39.11
C SER A 5 24.23 -21.59 -40.20
N PRO A 6 23.38 -22.56 -39.83
CA PRO A 6 21.97 -22.31 -40.14
C PRO A 6 21.00 -22.75 -39.03
N GLN A 7 19.88 -22.01 -38.94
CA GLN A 7 18.62 -22.54 -38.42
C GLN A 7 17.72 -22.98 -39.59
N PRO A 8 16.88 -23.99 -39.35
CA PRO A 8 15.49 -24.00 -39.84
C PRO A 8 14.54 -24.59 -38.76
N LEU A 9 13.21 -24.47 -38.74
CA LEU A 9 12.14 -23.70 -39.40
C LEU A 9 10.83 -24.21 -38.74
N HIS A 10 9.74 -23.44 -38.79
CA HIS A 10 8.41 -23.91 -38.38
C HIS A 10 7.82 -24.92 -39.39
N ALA A 11 7.00 -25.86 -38.92
CA ALA A 11 5.87 -26.39 -39.68
C ALA A 11 4.73 -26.92 -38.79
N ASN A 12 3.51 -26.80 -39.28
CA ASN A 12 2.24 -27.18 -38.65
C ASN A 12 1.77 -28.54 -39.21
N GLY A 13 0.92 -29.30 -38.52
CA GLY A 13 0.43 -30.59 -39.04
C GLY A 13 -0.66 -31.27 -38.20
N ALA A 14 -1.82 -31.53 -38.81
CA ALA A 14 -2.98 -32.18 -38.21
C ALA A 14 -3.34 -33.50 -38.94
N ALA A 15 -3.87 -34.49 -38.20
CA ALA A 15 -4.66 -35.64 -38.66
C ALA A 15 -5.25 -36.34 -37.40
N ALA A 16 -6.56 -36.57 -37.21
CA ALA A 16 -7.56 -37.35 -37.97
C ALA A 16 -7.69 -38.81 -37.47
N GLY A 17 -8.91 -39.26 -37.13
CA GLY A 17 -9.17 -40.65 -36.70
C GLY A 17 -10.49 -40.90 -35.94
N LEU A 18 -11.59 -41.10 -36.68
CA LEU A 18 -12.79 -41.91 -36.34
C LEU A 18 -12.77 -43.14 -37.29
N PRO A 19 -13.47 -44.29 -37.05
CA PRO A 19 -14.86 -44.46 -36.54
C PRO A 19 -14.98 -45.64 -35.52
N ASP A 20 -16.12 -46.25 -35.16
CA ASP A 20 -17.57 -46.06 -35.40
C ASP A 20 -18.35 -46.55 -34.14
N GLY A 21 -19.70 -46.66 -34.16
CA GLY A 21 -20.43 -47.41 -33.12
C GLY A 21 -21.93 -47.11 -32.91
N THR A 22 -22.75 -47.25 -33.95
CA THR A 22 -24.24 -47.35 -33.96
C THR A 22 -25.02 -47.51 -32.62
N GLY A 23 -26.04 -46.66 -32.40
CA GLY A 23 -27.13 -46.87 -31.43
C GLY A 23 -28.27 -45.86 -31.68
N ALA A 24 -29.53 -46.29 -31.73
CA ALA A 24 -30.60 -45.55 -32.42
C ALA A 24 -31.70 -44.92 -31.54
N ALA A 25 -32.39 -43.95 -32.16
CA ALA A 25 -33.80 -43.55 -32.01
C ALA A 25 -34.23 -42.49 -30.96
N GLY A 26 -34.86 -41.42 -31.50
CA GLY A 26 -35.94 -40.66 -30.84
C GLY A 26 -35.58 -39.24 -30.39
N GLY A 27 -36.24 -38.22 -30.95
CA GLY A 27 -36.24 -36.85 -30.40
C GLY A 27 -36.21 -35.73 -31.44
N GLU A 28 -37.24 -34.88 -31.39
CA GLU A 28 -37.53 -33.75 -32.28
C GLU A 28 -36.45 -32.65 -32.33
N ALA A 29 -36.52 -31.83 -33.38
CA ALA A 29 -35.79 -30.56 -33.53
C ALA A 29 -36.72 -29.52 -34.20
N PRO A 30 -36.40 -28.21 -34.23
CA PRO A 30 -35.33 -27.49 -33.52
C PRO A 30 -35.83 -26.24 -32.75
N GLN A 31 -35.13 -25.75 -31.72
CA GLN A 31 -35.14 -24.30 -31.41
C GLN A 31 -33.78 -23.74 -31.00
N ALA A 32 -33.56 -22.52 -31.47
CA ALA A 32 -32.34 -21.73 -31.47
C ALA A 32 -31.60 -21.65 -30.12
N GLY A 33 -30.27 -21.78 -30.19
CA GLY A 33 -29.40 -21.29 -29.12
C GLY A 33 -29.42 -19.76 -29.04
N ARG A 34 -29.45 -19.24 -27.82
CA ARG A 34 -28.85 -17.93 -27.50
C ARG A 34 -27.96 -18.13 -26.28
N GLY A 35 -26.68 -17.85 -26.44
CA GLY A 35 -25.75 -17.88 -25.32
C GLY A 35 -26.19 -16.88 -24.27
N VAL A 36 -26.18 -17.29 -23.00
CA VAL A 36 -26.27 -16.37 -21.88
C VAL A 36 -24.96 -15.62 -21.84
N SER A 37 -24.92 -14.47 -22.52
CA SER A 37 -23.84 -13.50 -22.32
C SER A 37 -24.03 -12.90 -20.93
N GLU A 38 -23.34 -13.48 -19.95
CA GLU A 38 -23.05 -12.81 -18.69
C GLU A 38 -22.20 -11.58 -19.01
N GLN A 39 -22.88 -10.49 -19.34
CA GLN A 39 -22.30 -9.16 -19.26
C GLN A 39 -22.02 -8.91 -17.79
N SER A 40 -20.80 -9.26 -17.38
CA SER A 40 -20.21 -8.79 -16.12
C SER A 40 -20.23 -7.26 -16.18
N SER A 41 -21.30 -6.67 -15.65
CA SER A 41 -21.48 -5.24 -15.58
C SER A 41 -20.45 -4.73 -14.58
N LYS A 42 -19.38 -4.16 -15.13
CA LYS A 42 -18.38 -3.42 -14.35
C LYS A 42 -19.14 -2.51 -13.38
N PRO A 43 -18.90 -2.60 -12.07
CA PRO A 43 -19.66 -1.81 -11.09
C PRO A 43 -19.58 -0.32 -11.47
N PRO A 44 -20.67 0.44 -11.27
CA PRO A 44 -20.73 1.82 -11.71
C PRO A 44 -19.54 2.58 -11.15
N ALA A 45 -18.81 3.25 -12.04
CA ALA A 45 -17.60 3.98 -11.66
C ALA A 45 -17.98 5.26 -10.90
N THR A 46 -18.32 5.12 -9.62
CA THR A 46 -17.96 6.12 -8.61
C THR A 46 -16.44 6.08 -8.47
N ALA A 47 -15.76 6.55 -9.52
CA ALA A 47 -14.32 6.50 -9.60
C ALA A 47 -13.73 7.35 -8.49
N ASN A 48 -12.60 6.89 -7.92
CA ASN A 48 -11.73 7.69 -7.08
C ASN A 48 -11.04 8.76 -7.95
N VAL A 49 -11.83 9.75 -8.37
CA VAL A 49 -11.35 10.90 -9.14
C VAL A 49 -10.63 11.82 -8.17
N VAL A 50 -9.31 11.85 -8.27
CA VAL A 50 -8.50 12.90 -7.66
C VAL A 50 -8.61 14.18 -8.48
N GLY A 51 -8.82 15.31 -7.82
CA GLY A 51 -9.17 16.58 -8.45
C GLY A 51 -8.18 17.70 -8.14
N ALA A 52 -8.71 18.92 -8.09
CA ALA A 52 -7.93 20.13 -7.81
C ALA A 52 -7.40 20.16 -6.37
N GLN A 53 -8.11 19.55 -5.41
CA GLN A 53 -7.68 19.50 -4.00
C GLN A 53 -6.48 18.58 -3.83
N PHE A 54 -6.49 17.39 -4.43
CA PHE A 54 -5.33 16.51 -4.46
C PHE A 54 -4.12 17.17 -5.15
N SER A 55 -4.35 17.84 -6.29
CA SER A 55 -3.29 18.60 -6.98
C SER A 55 -2.66 19.69 -6.09
N ALA A 56 -3.48 20.42 -5.34
CA ALA A 56 -3.02 21.43 -4.39
C ALA A 56 -2.28 20.82 -3.19
N ALA A 57 -2.71 19.66 -2.71
CA ALA A 57 -2.02 18.91 -1.66
C ALA A 57 -0.64 18.42 -2.11
N VAL A 58 -0.51 17.88 -3.33
CA VAL A 58 0.77 17.48 -3.92
C VAL A 58 1.74 18.66 -3.97
N ALA A 59 1.32 19.81 -4.49
CA ALA A 59 2.15 21.01 -4.53
C ALA A 59 2.58 21.45 -3.12
N TYR A 60 1.65 21.49 -2.17
CA TYR A 60 1.94 21.89 -0.79
C TYR A 60 2.93 20.95 -0.09
N VAL A 61 2.85 19.62 -0.27
CA VAL A 61 3.82 18.70 0.36
C VAL A 61 5.17 18.66 -0.32
N VAL A 62 5.24 18.96 -1.63
CA VAL A 62 6.52 19.18 -2.34
C VAL A 62 7.27 20.35 -1.71
N ASP A 63 6.60 21.48 -1.49
CA ASP A 63 7.20 22.66 -0.88
C ASP A 63 7.54 22.42 0.60
N LEU A 64 6.59 21.87 1.37
CA LEU A 64 6.73 21.66 2.81
C LEU A 64 7.89 20.69 3.15
N HIS A 65 8.04 19.61 2.38
CA HIS A 65 9.07 18.60 2.60
C HIS A 65 10.28 18.74 1.64
N ALA A 66 10.46 19.89 0.97
CA ALA A 66 11.45 20.08 -0.11
C ALA A 66 12.90 19.72 0.28
N ALA A 67 13.30 20.05 1.50
CA ALA A 67 14.62 19.76 2.07
C ALA A 67 14.71 18.39 2.78
N GLN A 68 13.58 17.71 3.00
CA GLN A 68 13.55 16.46 3.76
C GLN A 68 14.01 15.27 2.92
N ARG A 69 14.75 14.37 3.56
CA ARG A 69 15.29 13.14 2.99
C ARG A 69 14.89 11.92 3.81
N ARG A 70 14.77 10.77 3.14
CA ARG A 70 14.54 9.48 3.77
C ARG A 70 15.82 8.97 4.43
N LYS A 71 15.67 8.43 5.63
CA LYS A 71 16.76 7.99 6.51
C LYS A 71 17.70 6.90 5.95
N VAL A 72 17.28 6.15 4.93
CA VAL A 72 17.98 4.92 4.52
C VAL A 72 18.82 5.10 3.26
N PHE A 73 18.24 5.60 2.16
CA PHE A 73 18.93 5.80 0.88
C PHE A 73 19.09 7.29 0.49
N ASP A 74 18.79 8.21 1.42
CA ASP A 74 18.84 9.67 1.21
C ASP A 74 17.95 10.17 0.06
N GLU A 75 16.90 9.43 -0.27
CA GLU A 75 15.94 9.76 -1.31
C GLU A 75 14.98 10.90 -0.87
N PRO A 76 14.45 11.74 -1.78
CA PRO A 76 13.54 12.83 -1.43
C PRO A 76 12.29 12.34 -0.69
N TYR A 77 11.92 12.99 0.43
CA TYR A 77 10.83 12.49 1.28
C TYR A 77 9.48 12.41 0.56
N VAL A 78 9.22 13.30 -0.40
CA VAL A 78 7.98 13.32 -1.20
C VAL A 78 7.71 11.99 -1.95
N ALA A 79 8.75 11.21 -2.29
CA ALA A 79 8.57 9.90 -2.90
C ALA A 79 7.79 8.94 -1.99
N HIS A 80 7.97 9.06 -0.67
CA HIS A 80 7.20 8.32 0.33
C HIS A 80 5.73 8.74 0.35
N LEU A 81 5.50 10.05 0.46
CA LEU A 81 4.17 10.64 0.60
C LEU A 81 3.28 10.27 -0.61
N LEU A 82 3.84 10.38 -1.82
CA LEU A 82 3.20 9.96 -3.05
C LEU A 82 2.89 8.45 -3.08
N ALA A 83 3.80 7.61 -2.59
CA ALA A 83 3.60 6.17 -2.56
C ALA A 83 2.53 5.72 -1.54
N VAL A 84 2.45 6.38 -0.37
CA VAL A 84 1.38 6.13 0.62
C VAL A 84 0.02 6.59 0.07
N ALA A 85 -0.03 7.76 -0.60
CA ALA A 85 -1.24 8.21 -1.28
C ALA A 85 -1.70 7.26 -2.40
N SER A 86 -0.76 6.70 -3.19
CA SER A 86 -1.07 5.67 -4.20
C SER A 86 -1.70 4.43 -3.56
N LEU A 87 -1.09 3.90 -2.49
CA LEU A 87 -1.61 2.74 -1.76
C LEU A 87 -3.01 2.97 -1.18
N VAL A 88 -3.30 4.18 -0.67
CA VAL A 88 -4.64 4.53 -0.16
C VAL A 88 -5.67 4.57 -1.30
N LEU A 89 -5.33 5.14 -2.46
CA LEU A 89 -6.21 5.18 -3.64
C LEU A 89 -6.46 3.77 -4.22
N GLU A 90 -5.41 2.94 -4.31
CA GLU A 90 -5.46 1.54 -4.74
C GLU A 90 -6.32 0.68 -3.80
N ALA A 91 -6.29 0.95 -2.49
CA ALA A 91 -7.13 0.31 -1.48
C ALA A 91 -8.59 0.84 -1.45
N GLY A 92 -8.96 1.76 -2.34
CA GLY A 92 -10.32 2.29 -2.47
C GLY A 92 -10.61 3.54 -1.64
N GLY A 93 -9.61 4.17 -1.02
CA GLY A 93 -9.76 5.41 -0.25
C GLY A 93 -10.16 6.63 -1.10
N SER A 94 -10.81 7.61 -0.45
CA SER A 94 -11.30 8.84 -1.10
C SER A 94 -10.18 9.85 -1.43
N GLU A 95 -10.51 10.91 -2.18
CA GLU A 95 -9.60 12.05 -2.40
C GLU A 95 -9.11 12.66 -1.07
N GLU A 96 -10.01 12.88 -0.10
CA GLU A 96 -9.63 13.42 1.22
C GLU A 96 -8.67 12.50 1.98
N GLN A 97 -8.82 11.18 1.87
CA GLN A 97 -7.91 10.21 2.48
C GLN A 97 -6.55 10.20 1.78
N ALA A 98 -6.53 10.33 0.45
CA ALA A 98 -5.30 10.45 -0.32
C ALA A 98 -4.56 11.77 -0.01
N ILE A 99 -5.28 12.86 0.23
CA ILE A 99 -4.74 14.13 0.72
C ILE A 99 -4.16 13.96 2.13
N ALA A 100 -4.90 13.34 3.05
CA ALA A 100 -4.41 13.05 4.40
C ALA A 100 -3.18 12.10 4.38
N ALA A 101 -3.11 11.17 3.43
CA ALA A 101 -1.96 10.31 3.19
C ALA A 101 -0.73 11.06 2.67
N LEU A 102 -0.89 12.08 1.81
CA LEU A 102 0.21 12.99 1.47
C LEU A 102 0.72 13.76 2.69
N LEU A 103 -0.15 14.05 3.65
CA LEU A 103 0.11 14.94 4.79
C LEU A 103 0.43 14.25 6.11
N HIS A 104 0.43 12.92 6.18
CA HIS A 104 0.39 12.17 7.44
C HIS A 104 1.53 12.49 8.43
N ASP A 105 2.74 12.73 7.91
CA ASP A 105 3.92 13.10 8.71
C ASP A 105 4.07 14.61 8.98
N ALA A 106 3.25 15.47 8.36
CA ALA A 106 3.43 16.92 8.40
C ALA A 106 3.33 17.51 9.82
N PHE A 107 2.60 16.87 10.73
CA PHE A 107 2.62 17.24 12.15
C PHE A 107 3.97 16.91 12.81
N GLU A 108 4.53 15.71 12.59
CA GLU A 108 5.76 15.28 13.25
C GLU A 108 6.98 16.04 12.76
N ASP A 109 7.09 16.21 11.43
CA ASP A 109 8.31 16.65 10.79
C ASP A 109 8.30 18.14 10.41
N GLN A 110 7.12 18.76 10.27
CA GLN A 110 6.96 20.04 9.57
C GLN A 110 6.18 21.11 10.35
N GLY A 111 6.13 21.04 11.69
CA GLY A 111 5.71 22.18 12.53
C GLY A 111 4.53 21.96 13.48
N GLY A 112 4.08 20.71 13.68
CA GLY A 112 3.14 20.36 14.74
C GLY A 112 1.77 21.05 14.63
N GLU A 113 1.28 21.60 15.74
CA GLU A 113 -0.05 22.23 15.82
C GLU A 113 -0.24 23.44 14.88
N ALA A 114 0.85 24.13 14.50
CA ALA A 114 0.77 25.20 13.52
C ALA A 114 0.43 24.66 12.12
N THR A 115 1.03 23.53 11.77
CA THR A 115 0.86 22.86 10.47
C THR A 115 -0.50 22.18 10.38
N LEU A 116 -1.00 21.57 11.47
CA LEU A 116 -2.38 21.06 11.51
C LEU A 116 -3.43 22.14 11.31
N ARG A 117 -3.24 23.36 11.83
CA ARG A 117 -4.15 24.48 11.54
C ARG A 117 -4.12 24.85 10.06
N GLN A 118 -2.94 24.99 9.45
CA GLN A 118 -2.82 25.24 8.01
C GLN A 118 -3.47 24.15 7.16
N ILE A 119 -3.37 22.88 7.56
CA ILE A 119 -4.03 21.76 6.89
C ILE A 119 -5.56 21.88 7.03
N ALA A 120 -6.08 22.22 8.21
CA ALA A 120 -7.50 22.41 8.43
C ALA A 120 -8.07 23.57 7.58
N ASP A 121 -7.33 24.67 7.47
CA ASP A 121 -7.73 25.85 6.67
C ASP A 121 -7.70 25.58 5.16
N ARG A 122 -6.78 24.74 4.68
CA ARG A 122 -6.58 24.45 3.24
C ARG A 122 -7.41 23.27 2.73
N PHE A 123 -7.45 22.19 3.49
CA PHE A 123 -7.97 20.87 3.09
C PHE A 123 -9.11 20.37 3.99
N GLY A 124 -9.53 21.17 4.96
CA GLY A 124 -10.67 20.90 5.82
C GLY A 124 -10.32 20.18 7.14
N PRO A 125 -11.19 20.30 8.16
CA PRO A 125 -10.94 19.77 9.50
C PRO A 125 -10.92 18.23 9.57
N THR A 126 -11.51 17.54 8.59
CA THR A 126 -11.46 16.06 8.50
C THR A 126 -10.08 15.57 8.11
N VAL A 127 -9.46 16.16 7.09
CA VAL A 127 -8.06 15.87 6.72
C VAL A 127 -7.13 16.14 7.89
N ALA A 128 -7.25 17.30 8.54
CA ALA A 128 -6.41 17.64 9.69
C ALA A 128 -6.58 16.66 10.87
N ARG A 129 -7.79 16.16 11.12
CA ARG A 129 -8.04 15.12 12.14
C ARG A 129 -7.32 13.83 11.78
N TRP A 130 -7.45 13.33 10.55
CA TRP A 130 -6.78 12.09 10.14
C TRP A 130 -5.25 12.21 10.17
N VAL A 131 -4.67 13.35 9.77
CA VAL A 131 -3.22 13.60 9.91
C VAL A 131 -2.78 13.55 11.39
N ARG A 132 -3.58 14.13 12.29
CA ARG A 132 -3.34 14.04 13.74
C ARG A 132 -3.41 12.61 14.26
N ASP A 133 -4.39 11.83 13.79
CA ASP A 133 -4.58 10.43 14.18
C ASP A 133 -3.45 9.52 13.67
N CYS A 134 -2.89 9.83 12.50
CA CYS A 134 -1.72 9.13 11.94
C CYS A 134 -0.42 9.40 12.72
N SER A 135 -0.33 10.50 13.48
CA SER A 135 0.89 10.89 14.19
C SER A 135 1.23 9.89 15.32
N ASP A 136 2.49 9.46 15.38
CA ASP A 136 3.06 8.53 16.37
C ASP A 136 3.19 9.20 17.75
N HIS A 137 3.40 10.52 17.78
CA HIS A 137 3.33 11.36 18.99
C HIS A 137 2.68 12.71 18.74
N LEU A 138 2.08 13.30 19.79
CA LEU A 138 1.47 14.63 19.78
C LEU A 138 2.08 15.60 20.81
N VAL A 139 3.16 15.20 21.48
CA VAL A 139 3.76 15.93 22.61
C VAL A 139 5.24 16.21 22.38
N GLN A 140 5.74 17.29 22.95
CA GLN A 140 7.17 17.64 22.95
C GLN A 140 7.69 17.77 24.39
N PRO A 141 8.89 17.24 24.70
CA PRO A 141 9.81 16.53 23.80
C PRO A 141 9.30 15.13 23.38
N LYS A 142 9.77 14.65 22.22
CA LYS A 142 9.41 13.33 21.64
C LYS A 142 9.61 12.19 22.64
N PRO A 143 8.57 11.42 23.01
CA PRO A 143 8.69 10.35 24.01
C PRO A 143 9.60 9.18 23.56
N PRO A 144 10.14 8.39 24.52
CA PRO A 144 10.93 7.20 24.22
C PRO A 144 10.21 6.23 23.28
N TRP A 145 10.97 5.58 22.40
CA TRP A 145 10.40 4.74 21.33
C TRP A 145 9.36 3.71 21.81
N PRO A 146 9.58 2.92 22.90
CA PRO A 146 8.62 1.90 23.33
C PRO A 146 7.30 2.50 23.84
N GLN A 147 7.38 3.55 24.65
CA GLN A 147 6.21 4.28 25.17
C GLN A 147 5.39 4.85 24.01
N ARG A 148 6.04 5.60 23.12
CA ARG A 148 5.43 6.24 21.96
C ARG A 148 4.68 5.24 21.06
N LYS A 149 5.31 4.11 20.74
CA LYS A 149 4.66 3.06 19.93
C LYS A 149 3.49 2.38 20.63
N ALA A 150 3.57 2.14 21.94
CA ALA A 150 2.45 1.60 22.70
C ALA A 150 1.26 2.57 22.75
N GLU A 151 1.52 3.86 23.02
CA GLU A 151 0.51 4.92 23.01
C GLU A 151 -0.14 5.10 21.64
N HIS A 152 0.63 5.04 20.56
CA HIS A 152 0.10 5.13 19.19
C HIS A 152 -0.78 3.92 18.84
N CYS A 153 -0.36 2.68 19.14
CA CYS A 153 -1.23 1.51 18.98
C CYS A 153 -2.53 1.64 19.78
N ALA A 154 -2.47 2.15 21.02
CA ALA A 154 -3.65 2.36 21.85
C ALA A 154 -4.61 3.43 21.29
N ARG A 155 -4.09 4.49 20.67
CA ARG A 155 -4.92 5.45 19.92
C ARG A 155 -5.59 4.80 18.71
N LEU A 156 -4.84 3.98 17.96
CA LEU A 156 -5.35 3.32 16.75
C LEU A 156 -6.39 2.21 17.00
N GLU A 157 -6.52 1.67 18.21
CA GLU A 157 -7.67 0.82 18.57
C GLU A 157 -9.00 1.59 18.51
N GLN A 158 -9.00 2.90 18.77
CA GLN A 158 -10.20 3.75 18.81
C GLN A 158 -10.26 4.79 17.67
N ALA A 159 -9.21 4.91 16.86
CA ALA A 159 -9.14 5.86 15.76
C ALA A 159 -10.14 5.55 14.64
N ASP A 160 -10.46 6.58 13.85
CA ASP A 160 -11.28 6.50 12.65
C ASP A 160 -10.72 5.43 11.69
N PRO A 161 -11.52 4.44 11.22
CA PRO A 161 -11.09 3.46 10.22
C PRO A 161 -10.43 4.08 8.98
N GLN A 162 -10.84 5.28 8.60
CA GLN A 162 -10.27 5.99 7.45
C GLN A 162 -8.83 6.48 7.70
N ALA A 163 -8.48 6.80 8.95
CA ALA A 163 -7.10 7.07 9.34
C ALA A 163 -6.29 5.77 9.47
N CYS A 164 -6.89 4.68 9.95
CA CYS A 164 -6.22 3.38 10.02
C CYS A 164 -5.80 2.85 8.63
N LEU A 165 -6.57 3.13 7.57
CA LEU A 165 -6.14 2.82 6.19
C LEU A 165 -4.84 3.55 5.83
N ILE A 166 -4.72 4.83 6.19
CA ILE A 166 -3.51 5.64 5.91
C ILE A 166 -2.30 5.06 6.66
N VAL A 167 -2.44 4.74 7.95
CA VAL A 167 -1.35 4.13 8.72
C VAL A 167 -0.99 2.73 8.22
N ALA A 168 -1.96 1.94 7.76
CA ALA A 168 -1.67 0.64 7.14
C ALA A 168 -0.87 0.79 5.85
N ALA A 169 -1.21 1.78 5.00
CA ALA A 169 -0.49 2.11 3.78
C ALA A 169 0.94 2.63 4.05
N ASP A 170 1.12 3.51 5.03
CA ASP A 170 2.45 3.94 5.50
C ASP A 170 3.29 2.73 5.93
N LEU A 171 2.73 1.91 6.82
CA LEU A 171 3.43 0.76 7.39
C LEU A 171 3.83 -0.26 6.30
N LEU A 172 2.99 -0.49 5.29
CA LEU A 172 3.33 -1.32 4.13
C LEU A 172 4.45 -0.71 3.28
N HIS A 173 4.39 0.60 2.98
CA HIS A 173 5.45 1.24 2.22
C HIS A 173 6.79 1.17 2.98
N ASN A 174 6.78 1.45 4.28
CA ASN A 174 7.95 1.33 5.15
C ASN A 174 8.46 -0.12 5.26
N ALA A 175 7.58 -1.13 5.24
CA ALA A 175 7.95 -2.53 5.15
C ALA A 175 8.68 -2.84 3.83
N ARG A 176 8.14 -2.39 2.70
CA ARG A 176 8.74 -2.57 1.36
C ARG A 176 10.15 -1.92 1.29
N CYS A 177 10.31 -0.70 1.79
CA CYS A 177 11.62 -0.04 1.90
C CYS A 177 12.60 -0.82 2.79
N LEU A 178 12.14 -1.40 3.91
CA LEU A 178 12.98 -2.20 4.81
C LEU A 178 13.44 -3.52 4.17
N VAL A 179 12.60 -4.15 3.32
CA VAL A 179 13.04 -5.28 2.48
C VAL A 179 14.18 -4.88 1.54
N TRP A 180 14.11 -3.71 0.90
CA TRP A 180 15.21 -3.20 0.06
C TRP A 180 16.46 -2.94 0.89
N ALA A 181 16.31 -2.32 2.06
CA ALA A 181 17.42 -1.99 2.95
C ALA A 181 18.14 -3.23 3.48
N LEU A 182 17.42 -4.29 3.85
CA LEU A 182 18.00 -5.57 4.25
C LEU A 182 18.72 -6.27 3.08
N ARG A 183 18.20 -6.16 1.85
CA ARG A 183 18.89 -6.67 0.65
C ARG A 183 20.18 -5.91 0.32
N ALA A 184 20.21 -4.60 0.56
CA ALA A 184 21.35 -3.73 0.25
C ALA A 184 22.45 -3.75 1.33
N TYR A 185 22.06 -3.85 2.61
CA TYR A 185 22.96 -3.64 3.75
C TYR A 185 23.02 -4.80 4.76
N GLY A 186 22.23 -5.86 4.56
CA GLY A 186 22.10 -6.97 5.50
C GLY A 186 21.51 -6.57 6.85
N PRO A 187 21.54 -7.46 7.87
CA PRO A 187 21.00 -7.19 9.21
C PRO A 187 21.63 -5.98 9.92
N ASN A 188 22.83 -5.54 9.51
CA ASN A 188 23.47 -4.34 10.05
C ASN A 188 22.60 -3.07 9.91
N ILE A 189 21.65 -3.05 8.99
CA ILE A 189 20.69 -1.95 8.86
C ILE A 189 19.93 -1.67 10.16
N TRP A 190 19.68 -2.69 10.99
CA TRP A 190 18.95 -2.57 12.25
C TRP A 190 19.61 -1.60 13.25
N GLN A 191 20.92 -1.37 13.15
CA GLN A 191 21.63 -0.36 13.95
C GLN A 191 21.13 1.07 13.68
N ARG A 192 20.56 1.33 12.49
CA ARG A 192 19.96 2.64 12.15
C ARG A 192 18.55 2.80 12.76
N PHE A 193 17.90 1.74 13.23
CA PHE A 193 16.52 1.78 13.74
C PHE A 193 16.50 1.87 15.28
N SER A 194 15.84 2.88 15.83
CA SER A 194 15.74 3.08 17.30
C SER A 194 15.00 1.94 18.02
N GLY A 195 14.11 1.22 17.32
CA GLY A 195 13.50 -0.01 17.82
C GLY A 195 14.44 -1.22 17.81
N GLY A 196 15.52 -1.21 17.01
CA GLY A 196 16.23 -2.41 16.61
C GLY A 196 15.33 -3.39 15.83
N GLN A 197 15.84 -4.59 15.56
CA GLN A 197 15.08 -5.65 14.87
C GLN A 197 13.82 -6.06 15.63
N GLU A 198 14.00 -6.54 16.87
CA GLU A 198 12.95 -7.17 17.67
C GLU A 198 11.74 -6.27 17.87
N ARG A 199 11.93 -5.05 18.39
CA ARG A 199 10.80 -4.16 18.70
C ARG A 199 10.14 -3.63 17.42
N THR A 200 10.90 -3.40 16.35
CA THR A 200 10.33 -2.97 15.07
C THR A 200 9.43 -4.06 14.49
N LEU A 201 9.90 -5.31 14.43
CA LEU A 201 9.09 -6.45 13.99
C LEU A 201 7.86 -6.66 14.89
N ALA A 202 8.01 -6.59 16.21
CA ALA A 202 6.88 -6.70 17.14
C ALA A 202 5.82 -5.61 16.90
N HIS A 203 6.23 -4.37 16.64
CA HIS A 203 5.31 -3.27 16.32
C HIS A 203 4.60 -3.47 14.98
N TYR A 204 5.31 -3.91 13.94
CA TYR A 204 4.71 -4.19 12.63
C TYR A 204 3.68 -5.32 12.70
N ARG A 205 3.96 -6.40 13.44
CA ARG A 205 3.00 -7.49 13.69
C ARG A 205 1.79 -6.98 14.46
N ALA A 206 2.00 -6.24 15.55
CA ALA A 206 0.90 -5.72 16.39
C ALA A 206 -0.05 -4.80 15.61
N LEU A 207 0.48 -3.94 14.72
CA LEU A 207 -0.35 -3.11 13.84
C LEU A 207 -1.04 -3.92 12.73
N ALA A 208 -0.35 -4.89 12.11
CA ALA A 208 -0.99 -5.79 11.14
C ALA A 208 -2.15 -6.56 11.79
N ASP A 209 -1.96 -7.10 13.00
CA ASP A 209 -3.00 -7.79 13.76
C ASP A 209 -4.15 -6.85 14.15
N LEU A 210 -3.86 -5.59 14.48
CA LEU A 210 -4.87 -4.57 14.76
C LEU A 210 -5.75 -4.29 13.54
N PHE A 211 -5.12 -4.01 12.40
CA PHE A 211 -5.83 -3.67 11.17
C PHE A 211 -6.66 -4.85 10.63
N ASP A 212 -6.12 -6.07 10.74
CA ASP A 212 -6.81 -7.32 10.40
C ASP A 212 -8.05 -7.55 11.29
N ARG A 213 -7.92 -7.46 12.63
CA ARG A 213 -9.07 -7.54 13.56
C ARG A 213 -10.15 -6.49 13.28
N ARG A 214 -9.76 -5.29 12.83
CA ARG A 214 -10.66 -4.19 12.51
C ARG A 214 -11.18 -4.22 11.06
N GLY A 215 -10.79 -5.20 10.24
CA GLY A 215 -11.22 -5.33 8.84
C GLY A 215 -10.70 -4.23 7.91
N ILE A 216 -9.62 -3.54 8.29
CA ILE A 216 -9.04 -2.43 7.51
C ILE A 216 -8.29 -2.99 6.30
N ALA A 217 -8.74 -2.64 5.09
CA ALA A 217 -8.07 -2.92 3.81
C ALA A 217 -7.42 -4.33 3.71
N PRO A 218 -8.21 -5.42 3.70
CA PRO A 218 -7.69 -6.79 3.89
C PRO A 218 -6.56 -7.21 2.94
N LEU A 219 -6.60 -6.78 1.67
CA LEU A 219 -5.55 -7.08 0.69
C LEU A 219 -4.22 -6.37 1.02
N LEU A 220 -4.29 -5.12 1.47
CA LEU A 220 -3.13 -4.32 1.87
C LEU A 220 -2.49 -4.90 3.15
N VAL A 221 -3.32 -5.30 4.13
CA VAL A 221 -2.85 -5.94 5.37
C VAL A 221 -2.27 -7.33 5.10
N ALA A 222 -2.83 -8.10 4.16
CA ALA A 222 -2.23 -9.37 3.73
C ALA A 222 -0.82 -9.15 3.16
N GLU A 223 -0.63 -8.19 2.24
CA GLU A 223 0.69 -7.89 1.69
C GLU A 223 1.67 -7.35 2.76
N LEU A 224 1.18 -6.58 3.74
CA LEU A 224 1.97 -6.15 4.89
C LEU A 224 2.49 -7.36 5.68
N ARG A 225 1.62 -8.34 5.99
CA ARG A 225 2.01 -9.58 6.69
C ARG A 225 3.06 -10.36 5.90
N GLU A 226 2.88 -10.54 4.60
CA GLU A 226 3.87 -11.18 3.71
C GLU A 226 5.22 -10.43 3.68
N THR A 227 5.16 -9.10 3.67
CA THR A 227 6.35 -8.25 3.66
C THR A 227 7.08 -8.30 5.00
N VAL A 228 6.37 -8.38 6.13
CA VAL A 228 6.95 -8.62 7.46
C VAL A 228 7.64 -9.98 7.53
N ALA A 229 7.00 -11.05 7.06
CA ALA A 229 7.63 -12.38 6.98
C ALA A 229 8.90 -12.37 6.09
N ARG A 230 8.93 -11.55 5.03
CA ARG A 230 10.11 -11.35 4.18
C ARG A 230 11.23 -10.57 4.89
N ILE A 231 10.90 -9.58 5.71
CA ILE A 231 11.86 -8.85 6.57
C ILE A 231 12.50 -9.81 7.57
N GLU A 232 11.71 -10.68 8.20
CA GLU A 232 12.18 -11.71 9.14
C GLU A 232 13.16 -12.68 8.47
N ALA A 233 12.76 -13.26 7.33
CA ALA A 233 13.58 -14.20 6.57
C ALA A 233 14.88 -13.60 5.98
N LEU A 234 14.94 -12.27 5.83
CA LEU A 234 16.16 -11.54 5.44
C LEU A 234 17.01 -11.12 6.65
N SER A 235 16.42 -10.98 7.84
CA SER A 235 17.12 -10.61 9.07
C SER A 235 17.80 -11.79 9.77
N ALA A 236 17.47 -13.02 9.37
CA ALA A 236 18.05 -14.27 9.88
C ALA A 236 19.24 -14.79 9.03
N ARG A 237 19.77 -13.97 8.12
CA ARG A 237 20.87 -14.29 7.18
C ARG A 237 22.12 -13.49 7.50
#